data_AF-A0A4R8JTL5-F1
#
_entry.id   AF-A0A4R8JTL5-F1
#
_cell.length_a   1.000
_cell.length_b   1.000
_cell.length_c   1.000
_cell.angle_alpha   90.00
_cell.angle_beta   90.00
_cell.angle_gamma   90.00
#
_symmetry.space_group_name_H-M   'P 1'
#
loop_
_entity.id
_entity.type
_entity.pdbx_description
1 polymer ?
#
loop_
_entity_poly.entity_id
_entity_poly.type
_entity_poly.pdbx_seq_one_letter_code
_entity_poly.pdbx_strand_id
1 'polypeptide(L)'
;MPRVYCAGPLFNAAERAEMDSIAATLEAAGLTTFLPHRDGLEFAKLKPELEKLGASVEEAADMLDRAIFSLDTYQLLRRCDVVVANLNGRVADEGTVVEASLAWHAGKPLVLFKADARSMLSGSDNPMLTGLGDFHLVDQLSALPQALVDAVKRDRSHRLERTLESGAEIASLRESGGELSALAKTLYSAFKKT
;
A
#
# COMPACT_ATOMS: atom_id res chain seq x y z
N MET A 1 -2.62 7.12 -20.10
CA MET A 1 -3.56 6.41 -19.20
C MET A 1 -2.77 6.02 -17.96
N PRO A 2 -3.33 6.14 -16.74
CA PRO A 2 -2.59 5.83 -15.52
C PRO A 2 -2.10 4.37 -15.50
N ARG A 3 -0.87 4.18 -15.06
CA ARG A 3 -0.31 2.86 -14.74
C ARG A 3 -0.43 2.59 -13.26
N VAL A 4 -1.09 1.50 -12.90
CA VAL A 4 -1.41 1.12 -11.52
C VAL A 4 -0.40 0.08 -11.03
N TYR A 5 0.25 0.32 -9.90
CA TYR A 5 0.97 -0.72 -9.18
C TYR A 5 -0.03 -1.50 -8.31
N CYS A 6 -0.11 -2.81 -8.50
CA CYS A 6 -1.01 -3.69 -7.75
C CYS A 6 -0.21 -4.40 -6.65
N ALA A 7 -0.22 -3.80 -5.45
CA ALA A 7 0.40 -4.34 -4.25
C ALA A 7 -0.57 -5.33 -3.58
N GLY A 8 -0.10 -6.52 -3.23
CA GLY A 8 -0.93 -7.55 -2.61
C GLY A 8 -0.23 -8.90 -2.49
N PRO A 9 -0.81 -9.83 -1.70
CA PRO A 9 -0.24 -11.16 -1.49
C PRO A 9 -0.21 -11.98 -2.78
N LEU A 10 0.80 -12.86 -2.90
CA LEU A 10 1.03 -13.67 -4.11
C LEU A 10 1.55 -15.09 -3.82
N PHE A 11 1.51 -15.53 -2.56
CA PHE A 11 2.18 -16.74 -2.10
C PHE A 11 1.46 -18.02 -2.54
N ASN A 12 0.13 -17.97 -2.63
CA ASN A 12 -0.68 -19.11 -3.09
C ASN A 12 -1.55 -18.79 -4.31
N ALA A 13 -2.20 -19.83 -4.86
CA ALA A 13 -2.99 -19.71 -6.07
C ALA A 13 -4.23 -18.81 -5.90
N ALA A 14 -4.86 -18.81 -4.72
CA ALA A 14 -6.03 -17.98 -4.46
C ALA A 14 -5.64 -16.49 -4.37
N GLU A 15 -4.53 -16.18 -3.68
CA GLU A 15 -3.98 -14.83 -3.59
C GLU A 15 -3.60 -14.28 -4.97
N ARG A 16 -2.90 -15.08 -5.80
CA ARG A 16 -2.58 -14.67 -7.18
C ARG A 16 -3.83 -14.45 -8.02
N ALA A 17 -4.82 -15.34 -7.94
CA ALA A 17 -6.07 -15.19 -8.68
C ALA A 17 -6.85 -13.93 -8.26
N GLU A 18 -6.78 -13.55 -6.99
CA GLU A 18 -7.38 -12.31 -6.48
C GLU A 18 -6.66 -11.08 -7.04
N MET A 19 -5.32 -11.08 -7.04
CA MET A 19 -4.53 -10.01 -7.65
C MET A 19 -4.76 -9.90 -9.16
N ASP A 20 -4.87 -11.03 -9.86
CA ASP A 20 -5.21 -11.07 -11.27
C ASP A 20 -6.62 -10.52 -11.53
N SER A 21 -7.57 -10.76 -10.62
CA SER A 21 -8.95 -10.21 -10.70
C SER A 21 -8.98 -8.70 -10.51
N ILE A 22 -8.16 -8.17 -9.58
CA ILE A 22 -7.96 -6.72 -9.43
C ILE A 22 -7.41 -6.16 -10.73
N ALA A 23 -6.33 -6.75 -11.27
CA ALA A 23 -5.71 -6.27 -12.49
C ALA A 23 -6.65 -6.29 -13.69
N ALA A 24 -7.36 -7.40 -13.90
CA ALA A 24 -8.33 -7.55 -14.98
C ALA A 24 -9.45 -6.52 -14.90
N THR A 25 -9.93 -6.21 -13.68
CA THR A 25 -10.97 -5.19 -13.47
C THR A 25 -10.47 -3.80 -13.88
N LEU A 26 -9.22 -3.46 -13.54
CA LEU A 26 -8.60 -2.19 -13.89
C LEU A 26 -8.30 -2.09 -15.39
N GLU A 27 -7.79 -3.17 -15.99
CA GLU A 27 -7.50 -3.27 -17.42
C GLU A 27 -8.76 -3.17 -18.27
N ALA A 28 -9.85 -3.82 -17.85
CA ALA A 28 -11.16 -3.71 -18.51
C ALA A 28 -11.72 -2.28 -18.49
N ALA A 29 -11.33 -1.47 -17.50
CA ALA A 29 -11.67 -0.05 -17.42
C ALA A 29 -10.68 0.86 -18.19
N GLY A 30 -9.71 0.29 -18.91
CA GLY A 30 -8.74 1.01 -19.73
C GLY A 30 -7.51 1.53 -18.97
N LEU A 31 -7.29 1.11 -17.72
CA LEU A 31 -6.02 1.37 -17.02
C LEU A 31 -4.96 0.35 -17.45
N THR A 32 -3.69 0.64 -17.19
CA THR A 32 -2.62 -0.35 -17.32
C THR A 32 -2.14 -0.73 -15.93
N THR A 33 -1.66 -1.97 -15.76
CA THR A 33 -1.28 -2.48 -14.44
C THR A 33 0.17 -2.96 -14.43
N PHE A 34 0.72 -3.08 -13.23
CA PHE A 34 1.96 -3.79 -12.94
C PHE A 34 1.71 -4.68 -11.72
N LEU A 35 1.94 -5.98 -11.87
CA LEU A 35 1.77 -7.00 -10.84
C LEU A 35 3.14 -7.64 -10.60
N PRO A 36 3.70 -7.61 -9.37
CA PRO A 36 5.03 -8.14 -9.10
C PRO A 36 5.22 -9.59 -9.56
N HIS A 37 4.24 -10.48 -9.32
CA HIS A 37 4.34 -11.89 -9.72
C HIS A 37 4.17 -12.15 -11.23
N ARG A 38 3.59 -11.21 -11.97
CA ARG A 38 3.31 -11.35 -13.42
C ARG A 38 4.36 -10.65 -14.27
N ASP A 39 4.74 -9.44 -13.86
CA ASP A 39 5.52 -8.49 -14.65
C ASP A 39 6.92 -8.22 -14.06
N GLY A 40 7.17 -8.72 -12.84
CA GLY A 40 8.46 -8.61 -12.15
C GLY A 40 9.47 -9.65 -12.62
N LEU A 41 10.50 -9.86 -11.80
CA LEU A 41 11.53 -10.84 -12.09
C LEU A 41 11.02 -12.26 -11.83
N GLU A 42 11.23 -13.15 -12.80
CA GLU A 42 10.99 -14.58 -12.60
C GLU A 42 12.14 -15.19 -11.76
N PHE A 43 12.02 -15.08 -10.44
CA PHE A 43 13.04 -15.50 -9.46
C PHE A 43 13.53 -16.93 -9.65
N ALA A 44 12.59 -17.85 -9.93
CA ALA A 44 12.89 -19.26 -10.17
C ALA A 44 13.83 -19.49 -11.36
N LYS A 45 13.85 -18.57 -12.34
CA LYS A 45 14.73 -18.62 -13.51
C LYS A 45 16.04 -17.88 -13.29
N LEU A 46 16.05 -16.79 -12.51
CA LEU A 46 17.24 -15.96 -12.34
C LEU A 46 18.31 -16.61 -11.45
N LYS A 47 17.90 -17.27 -10.35
CA LYS A 47 18.84 -17.88 -9.40
C LYS A 47 19.78 -18.91 -10.06
N PRO A 48 19.30 -19.88 -10.87
CA PRO A 48 20.17 -20.81 -11.57
C PRO A 48 21.16 -20.13 -12.54
N GLU A 49 20.79 -19.01 -13.14
CA GLU A 49 21.70 -18.27 -14.03
C GLU A 49 22.80 -17.55 -13.23
N LEU A 50 22.50 -17.03 -12.04
CA LEU A 50 23.51 -16.44 -11.15
C LEU A 50 24.52 -17.50 -10.66
N GLU A 51 24.04 -18.70 -10.30
CA GLU A 51 24.90 -19.81 -9.89
C GLU A 51 25.84 -20.26 -11.02
N LYS A 52 25.38 -20.25 -12.28
CA LYS A 52 26.24 -20.53 -13.45
C LYS A 52 27.34 -19.48 -13.65
N LEU A 53 27.15 -18.26 -13.18
CA LEU A 53 28.17 -17.20 -13.18
C LEU A 53 29.17 -17.33 -12.01
N GLY A 54 29.01 -18.35 -11.16
CA GLY A 54 29.91 -18.66 -10.04
C GLY A 54 29.45 -18.13 -8.68
N ALA A 55 28.25 -17.56 -8.58
CA ALA A 55 27.69 -17.17 -7.28
C ALA A 55 27.36 -18.39 -6.43
N SER A 56 27.63 -18.31 -5.12
CA SER A 56 27.10 -19.28 -4.17
C SER A 56 25.57 -19.21 -4.09
N VAL A 57 24.95 -20.22 -3.48
CA VAL A 57 23.49 -20.26 -3.27
C VAL A 57 23.03 -19.07 -2.43
N GLU A 58 23.82 -18.68 -1.44
CA GLU A 58 23.58 -17.55 -0.54
C GLU A 58 23.79 -16.21 -1.25
N GLU A 59 24.86 -16.08 -2.04
CA GLU A 59 25.11 -14.88 -2.85
C GLU A 59 24.00 -14.67 -3.88
N ALA A 60 23.60 -15.72 -4.59
CA ALA A 60 22.52 -15.65 -5.55
C ALA A 60 21.19 -15.26 -4.88
N ALA A 61 20.92 -15.73 -3.66
CA ALA A 61 19.74 -15.34 -2.89
C ALA A 61 19.78 -13.86 -2.46
N ASP A 62 20.90 -13.38 -1.90
CA ASP A 62 21.06 -11.96 -1.52
C ASP A 62 20.96 -11.03 -2.74
N MET A 63 21.55 -11.40 -3.88
CA MET A 63 21.42 -10.65 -5.13
C MET A 63 19.97 -10.59 -5.59
N LEU A 64 19.22 -11.69 -5.43
CA LEU A 64 17.81 -11.76 -5.81
C LEU A 64 16.96 -10.84 -4.95
N ASP A 65 17.11 -10.90 -3.63
CA ASP A 65 16.38 -10.07 -2.68
C ASP A 65 16.62 -8.58 -2.93
N ARG A 66 17.88 -8.20 -3.21
CA ARG A 66 18.23 -6.82 -3.60
C ARG A 66 17.59 -6.41 -4.93
N ALA A 67 17.56 -7.32 -5.91
CA ALA A 67 16.97 -7.06 -7.21
C ALA A 67 15.45 -6.88 -7.12
N ILE A 68 14.77 -7.72 -6.31
CA ILE A 68 13.35 -7.61 -5.97
C ILE A 68 13.06 -6.22 -5.43
N PHE A 69 13.69 -5.90 -4.30
CA PHE A 69 13.44 -4.65 -3.61
C PHE A 69 13.68 -3.44 -4.52
N SER A 70 14.76 -3.48 -5.30
CA SER A 70 15.11 -2.39 -6.21
C SER A 70 14.11 -2.23 -7.34
N LEU A 71 13.71 -3.32 -8.00
CA LEU A 71 12.78 -3.28 -9.12
C LEU A 71 11.39 -2.84 -8.65
N ASP A 72 10.87 -3.46 -7.61
CA ASP A 72 9.50 -3.21 -7.14
C ASP A 72 9.37 -1.78 -6.60
N THR A 73 10.35 -1.32 -5.81
CA THR A 73 10.42 0.08 -5.36
C THR A 73 10.49 1.05 -6.55
N TYR A 74 11.27 0.74 -7.58
CA TYR A 74 11.35 1.56 -8.78
C TYR A 74 10.04 1.59 -9.57
N GLN A 75 9.39 0.43 -9.76
CA GLN A 75 8.12 0.35 -10.46
C GLN A 75 7.04 1.14 -9.71
N LEU A 76 6.91 0.91 -8.41
CA LEU A 76 5.96 1.58 -7.53
C LEU A 76 6.16 3.10 -7.52
N LEU A 77 7.38 3.58 -7.26
CA LEU A 77 7.63 5.00 -7.04
C LEU A 77 7.79 5.81 -8.33
N ARG A 78 8.34 5.21 -9.39
CA ARG A 78 8.75 5.93 -10.61
C ARG A 78 7.97 5.56 -11.86
N ARG A 79 7.57 4.29 -12.03
CA ARG A 79 6.93 3.83 -13.29
C ARG A 79 5.42 3.79 -13.23
N CYS A 80 4.85 3.66 -12.04
CA CYS A 80 3.42 3.68 -11.81
C CYS A 80 2.96 5.07 -11.31
N ASP A 81 1.77 5.45 -11.73
CA ASP A 81 1.14 6.73 -11.41
C ASP A 81 0.34 6.67 -10.12
N VAL A 82 -0.18 5.49 -9.76
CA VAL A 82 -1.03 5.23 -8.60
C VAL A 82 -0.84 3.80 -8.10
N VAL A 83 -1.10 3.55 -6.82
CA VAL A 83 -1.02 2.24 -6.18
C VAL A 83 -2.42 1.80 -5.73
N VAL A 84 -2.75 0.54 -5.97
CA VAL A 84 -3.80 -0.17 -5.22
C VAL A 84 -3.12 -1.16 -4.29
N ALA A 85 -3.47 -1.12 -2.99
CA ALA A 85 -2.96 -2.04 -1.98
C ALA A 85 -4.08 -2.97 -1.51
N ASN A 86 -3.94 -4.26 -1.78
CA ASN A 86 -4.87 -5.29 -1.37
C ASN A 86 -4.61 -5.72 0.08
N LEU A 87 -5.50 -5.33 0.99
CA LEU A 87 -5.43 -5.61 2.42
C LEU A 87 -6.29 -6.82 2.84
N ASN A 88 -6.70 -7.66 1.89
CA ASN A 88 -7.39 -8.91 2.18
C ASN A 88 -6.50 -9.86 2.99
N GLY A 89 -7.15 -10.74 3.76
CA GLY A 89 -6.52 -11.51 4.82
C GLY A 89 -6.89 -11.01 6.21
N ARG A 90 -6.68 -11.87 7.22
CA ARG A 90 -6.86 -11.51 8.64
C ARG A 90 -5.88 -10.41 9.06
N VAL A 91 -4.68 -10.44 8.49
CA VAL A 91 -3.64 -9.43 8.60
C VAL A 91 -3.18 -9.16 7.18
N ALA A 92 -3.01 -7.89 6.82
CA ALA A 92 -2.46 -7.53 5.52
C ALA A 92 -1.05 -8.11 5.38
N ASP A 93 -0.72 -8.55 4.17
CA ASP A 93 0.63 -9.01 3.80
C ASP A 93 1.69 -7.94 4.12
N GLU A 94 2.81 -8.35 4.71
CA GLU A 94 3.86 -7.43 5.13
C GLU A 94 4.48 -6.67 3.95
N GLY A 95 4.63 -7.32 2.79
CA GLY A 95 5.14 -6.69 1.57
C GLY A 95 4.23 -5.55 1.13
N THR A 96 2.93 -5.84 1.06
CA THR A 96 1.88 -4.87 0.72
C THR A 96 1.85 -3.69 1.68
N VAL A 97 2.05 -3.92 2.98
CA VAL A 97 2.14 -2.84 3.99
C VAL A 97 3.36 -1.96 3.75
N VAL A 98 4.52 -2.54 3.44
CA VAL A 98 5.74 -1.78 3.11
C VAL A 98 5.51 -0.94 1.86
N GLU A 99 4.95 -1.52 0.80
CA GLU A 99 4.66 -0.85 -0.47
C GLU A 99 3.67 0.31 -0.30
N ALA A 100 2.58 0.08 0.43
CA ALA A 100 1.60 1.13 0.75
C ALA A 100 2.22 2.26 1.57
N SER A 101 3.12 1.93 2.51
CA SER A 101 3.84 2.92 3.32
C SER A 101 4.81 3.75 2.49
N LEU A 102 5.57 3.12 1.57
CA LEU A 102 6.45 3.81 0.62
C LEU A 102 5.64 4.73 -0.30
N ALA A 103 4.50 4.26 -0.81
CA ALA A 103 3.59 5.05 -1.63
C ALA A 103 3.09 6.29 -0.88
N TRP A 104 2.58 6.09 0.34
CA TRP A 104 2.09 7.18 1.19
C TRP A 104 3.18 8.21 1.50
N HIS A 105 4.35 7.76 1.92
CA HIS A 105 5.48 8.62 2.27
C HIS A 105 5.97 9.42 1.06
N ALA A 106 5.99 8.82 -0.13
CA ALA A 106 6.39 9.48 -1.37
C ALA A 106 5.29 10.37 -2.00
N GLY A 107 4.14 10.52 -1.34
CA GLY A 107 3.00 11.29 -1.88
C GLY A 107 2.33 10.65 -3.10
N LYS A 108 2.61 9.37 -3.38
CA LYS A 108 1.99 8.63 -4.48
C LYS A 108 0.49 8.45 -4.19
N PRO A 109 -0.40 8.63 -5.19
CA PRO A 109 -1.80 8.28 -5.03
C PRO A 109 -1.93 6.80 -4.64
N LEU A 110 -2.72 6.53 -3.62
CA LEU A 110 -2.88 5.21 -3.00
C LEU A 110 -4.35 4.96 -2.72
N VAL A 111 -4.84 3.78 -3.12
CA VAL A 111 -6.17 3.26 -2.78
C VAL A 111 -5.99 1.96 -2.02
N LEU A 112 -6.65 1.85 -0.87
CA LEU A 112 -6.68 0.62 -0.09
C LEU A 112 -7.91 -0.21 -0.51
N PHE A 113 -7.68 -1.47 -0.86
CA PHE A 113 -8.73 -2.42 -1.18
C PHE A 113 -8.88 -3.46 -0.08
N LYS A 114 -10.10 -3.71 0.38
CA LYS A 114 -10.40 -4.81 1.31
C LYS A 114 -11.84 -5.28 1.16
N ALA A 115 -12.01 -6.47 0.60
CA ALA A 115 -13.28 -7.19 0.48
C ALA A 115 -13.42 -8.36 1.49
N ASP A 116 -12.48 -8.48 2.42
CA ASP A 116 -12.46 -9.51 3.45
C ASP A 116 -13.06 -8.99 4.77
N ALA A 117 -14.08 -9.68 5.28
CA ALA A 117 -14.78 -9.33 6.51
C ALA A 117 -13.97 -9.63 7.79
N ARG A 118 -12.87 -10.39 7.69
CA ARG A 118 -12.00 -10.71 8.82
C ARG A 118 -11.17 -9.48 9.17
N SER A 119 -11.51 -8.85 10.29
CA SER A 119 -10.84 -7.65 10.81
C SER A 119 -10.42 -7.84 12.27
N MET A 120 -9.42 -7.08 12.72
CA MET A 120 -8.79 -7.27 14.02
C MET A 120 -9.48 -6.52 15.19
N LEU A 121 -10.22 -5.44 14.92
CA LEU A 121 -10.74 -4.51 15.95
C LEU A 121 -12.26 -4.31 15.84
N SER A 122 -13.07 -5.28 16.29
CA SER A 122 -14.53 -5.16 16.31
C SER A 122 -15.16 -4.76 14.96
N GLY A 123 -14.60 -5.23 13.84
CA GLY A 123 -15.03 -4.85 12.49
C GLY A 123 -14.07 -3.91 11.75
N SER A 124 -13.07 -3.33 12.43
CA SER A 124 -12.11 -2.38 11.84
C SER A 124 -10.69 -2.92 11.72
N ASP A 125 -9.95 -2.48 10.70
CA ASP A 125 -8.53 -2.74 10.57
C ASP A 125 -7.67 -1.80 11.44
N ASN A 126 -6.39 -2.13 11.56
CA ASN A 126 -5.42 -1.33 12.30
C ASN A 126 -5.41 0.13 11.79
N PRO A 127 -5.59 1.15 12.65
CA PRO A 127 -5.58 2.57 12.27
C PRO A 127 -4.31 3.02 11.55
N MET A 128 -3.16 2.37 11.80
CA MET A 128 -1.92 2.65 11.09
C MET A 128 -1.97 2.24 9.62
N LEU A 129 -2.78 1.21 9.29
CA LEU A 129 -3.01 0.78 7.91
C LEU A 129 -4.07 1.66 7.25
N THR A 130 -5.22 1.83 7.88
CA THR A 130 -6.33 2.61 7.31
C THR A 130 -5.95 4.09 7.14
N GLY A 131 -5.09 4.64 8.01
CA GLY A 131 -4.53 5.98 7.86
C GLY A 131 -3.76 6.19 6.55
N LEU A 132 -3.15 5.15 5.97
CA LEU A 132 -2.49 5.24 4.66
C LEU A 132 -3.48 5.61 3.55
N GLY A 133 -4.75 5.21 3.68
CA GLY A 133 -5.84 5.51 2.75
C GLY A 133 -6.74 6.68 3.17
N ASP A 134 -6.31 7.54 4.10
CA ASP A 134 -7.17 8.56 4.73
C ASP A 134 -8.44 7.94 5.33
N PHE A 135 -8.31 6.74 5.92
CA PHE A 135 -9.40 5.96 6.50
C PHE A 135 -10.50 5.55 5.51
N HIS A 136 -10.24 5.63 4.21
CA HIS A 136 -11.11 5.14 3.16
C HIS A 136 -10.63 3.77 2.66
N LEU A 137 -11.56 2.81 2.61
CA LEU A 137 -11.37 1.48 2.04
C LEU A 137 -12.34 1.30 0.88
N VAL A 138 -11.87 0.67 -0.21
CA VAL A 138 -12.71 0.17 -1.28
C VAL A 138 -12.93 -1.32 -1.05
N ASP A 139 -14.19 -1.76 -0.98
CA ASP A 139 -14.54 -3.16 -0.69
C ASP A 139 -15.18 -3.89 -1.87
N GLN A 140 -15.38 -3.20 -3.00
CA GLN A 140 -15.90 -3.77 -4.24
C GLN A 140 -14.90 -3.59 -5.37
N LEU A 141 -14.57 -4.68 -6.08
CA LEU A 141 -13.65 -4.64 -7.23
C LEU A 141 -14.13 -3.64 -8.29
N SER A 142 -15.43 -3.61 -8.58
CA SER A 142 -16.04 -2.71 -9.57
C SER A 142 -15.87 -1.22 -9.25
N ALA A 143 -15.62 -0.85 -7.99
CA ALA A 143 -15.41 0.53 -7.57
C ALA A 143 -13.94 0.98 -7.70
N LEU A 144 -12.99 0.04 -7.83
CA LEU A 144 -11.55 0.36 -7.91
C LEU A 144 -11.17 1.31 -9.04
N PRO A 145 -11.65 1.14 -10.29
CA PRO A 145 -11.25 2.03 -11.38
C PRO A 145 -11.55 3.51 -11.08
N GLN A 146 -12.77 3.79 -10.60
CA GLN A 146 -13.19 5.15 -10.27
C GLN A 146 -12.42 5.69 -9.06
N ALA A 147 -12.25 4.88 -8.02
CA ALA A 147 -11.49 5.26 -6.82
C ALA A 147 -10.04 5.64 -7.15
N LEU A 148 -9.38 4.93 -8.06
CA LEU A 148 -8.01 5.23 -8.50
C LEU A 148 -7.94 6.51 -9.33
N VAL A 149 -8.89 6.73 -10.24
CA VAL A 149 -8.99 7.98 -11.02
C VAL A 149 -9.18 9.17 -10.09
N ASP A 150 -10.03 9.04 -9.08
CA ASP A 150 -10.26 10.11 -8.11
C ASP A 150 -9.06 10.30 -7.20
N ALA A 151 -8.38 9.22 -6.79
CA ALA A 151 -7.13 9.30 -6.05
C ALA A 151 -6.12 10.13 -6.83
N VAL A 152 -5.86 9.86 -8.12
CA VAL A 152 -4.89 10.62 -8.92
C VAL A 152 -5.17 12.13 -8.90
N LYS A 153 -6.45 12.55 -8.88
CA LYS A 153 -6.85 13.97 -8.87
C LYS A 153 -6.75 14.66 -7.52
N ARG A 154 -6.78 13.91 -6.40
CA ARG A 154 -6.71 14.49 -5.05
C ARG A 154 -5.36 15.14 -4.81
N ASP A 155 -5.38 16.35 -4.26
CA ASP A 155 -4.17 16.98 -3.75
C ASP A 155 -3.71 16.27 -2.47
N ARG A 156 -2.45 15.83 -2.48
CA ARG A 156 -1.77 15.18 -1.36
C ARG A 156 -0.58 15.98 -0.88
N SER A 157 -0.38 17.18 -1.43
CA SER A 157 0.66 18.09 -0.97
C SER A 157 0.50 18.28 0.54
N HIS A 158 1.63 18.25 1.25
CA HIS A 158 1.70 18.45 2.68
C HIS A 158 0.98 17.40 3.56
N ARG A 159 0.56 16.25 3.02
CA ARG A 159 -0.11 15.19 3.80
C ARG A 159 0.78 14.67 4.95
N LEU A 160 2.06 14.45 4.67
CA LEU A 160 3.04 14.03 5.67
C LEU A 160 3.20 15.10 6.76
N GLU A 161 3.46 16.35 6.36
CA GLU A 161 3.63 17.46 7.30
C GLU A 161 2.39 17.63 8.21
N ARG A 162 1.18 17.66 7.64
CA ARG A 162 -0.07 17.76 8.44
C ARG A 162 -0.22 16.62 9.44
N THR A 163 0.15 15.40 9.04
CA THR A 163 0.09 14.21 9.91
C THR A 163 1.07 14.35 11.07
N LEU A 164 2.28 14.84 10.81
CA LEU A 164 3.30 15.09 11.83
C LEU A 164 2.92 16.23 12.77
N GLU A 165 2.37 17.34 12.24
CA GLU A 165 1.87 18.47 13.03
C GLU A 165 0.77 18.02 14.01
N SER A 166 -0.22 17.26 13.50
CA SER A 166 -1.28 16.69 14.33
C SER A 166 -0.72 15.74 15.39
N GLY A 167 0.25 14.91 15.03
CA GLY A 167 0.93 14.00 15.96
C GLY A 167 1.70 14.74 17.07
N ALA A 168 2.39 15.83 16.72
CA ALA A 168 3.13 16.65 17.66
C ALA A 168 2.20 17.37 18.66
N GLU A 169 1.07 17.90 18.19
CA GLU A 169 0.06 18.52 19.05
C GLU A 169 -0.52 17.51 20.06
N ILE A 170 -0.88 16.31 19.59
CA ILE A 170 -1.39 15.23 20.45
C ILE A 170 -0.35 14.79 21.49
N ALA A 171 0.92 14.65 21.09
CA ALA A 171 2.00 14.27 21.99
C ALA A 171 2.21 15.32 23.09
N SER A 172 2.26 16.61 22.73
CA SER A 172 2.45 17.71 23.67
C SER A 172 1.35 17.78 24.73
N LEU A 173 0.09 17.58 24.34
CA LEU A 173 -1.04 17.55 25.29
C LEU A 173 -0.97 16.38 26.27
N ARG A 174 -0.49 15.22 25.79
CA ARG A 174 -0.31 14.05 26.65
C ARG A 174 0.84 14.24 27.64
N GLU A 175 1.95 14.83 27.20
CA GLU A 175 3.14 15.06 28.04
C GLU A 175 2.92 16.14 29.10
N SER A 176 2.15 17.18 28.78
CA SER A 176 1.80 18.25 29.73
C SER A 176 0.83 17.81 30.84
N GLY A 177 0.39 16.54 30.85
CA GLY A 177 -0.56 16.01 31.83
C GLY A 177 -1.93 16.66 31.73
N GLY A 178 -2.29 17.21 30.57
CA GLY A 178 -3.57 17.88 30.35
C GLY A 178 -4.75 16.96 30.65
N GLU A 179 -5.85 17.53 31.15
CA GLU A 179 -7.06 16.75 31.37
C GLU A 179 -7.52 16.06 30.07
N LEU A 180 -8.09 14.86 30.19
CA LEU A 180 -8.74 14.13 29.09
C LEU A 180 -9.74 15.02 28.31
N SER A 181 -10.36 15.97 28.99
CA SER A 181 -11.27 16.97 28.41
C SER A 181 -10.58 17.91 27.42
N ALA A 182 -9.33 18.30 27.68
CA ALA A 182 -8.53 19.16 26.81
C ALA A 182 -7.99 18.39 25.60
N LEU A 183 -7.54 17.15 25.80
CA LEU A 183 -7.15 16.26 24.71
C LEU A 183 -8.34 16.00 23.77
N ALA A 184 -9.51 15.67 24.32
CA ALA A 184 -10.72 15.43 23.53
C ALA A 184 -11.13 16.66 22.70
N LYS A 185 -11.07 17.87 23.26
CA LYS A 185 -11.35 19.11 22.52
C LYS A 185 -10.39 19.32 21.35
N THR A 186 -9.11 19.03 21.55
CA THR A 186 -8.09 19.17 20.51
C THR A 186 -8.31 18.17 19.38
N LEU A 187 -8.47 16.89 19.72
CA LEU A 187 -8.80 15.85 18.74
C LEU A 187 -10.07 16.20 17.95
N TYR A 188 -11.09 16.71 18.63
CA TYR A 188 -12.34 17.16 18.01
C TYR A 188 -12.11 18.34 17.04
N SER A 189 -11.30 19.32 17.41
CA SER A 189 -10.98 20.45 16.53
C SER A 189 -10.17 20.01 15.30
N ALA A 190 -9.16 19.16 15.51
CA ALA A 190 -8.24 18.69 14.48
C ALA A 190 -8.93 17.79 13.44
N PHE A 191 -9.85 16.93 13.87
CA PHE A 191 -10.39 15.86 13.00
C PHE A 191 -11.85 16.03 12.59
N LYS A 192 -12.60 16.99 13.14
CA LYS A 192 -14.03 17.19 12.76
C LYS A 192 -14.22 17.96 11.45
N LYS A 193 -13.19 18.66 10.95
CA LYS A 193 -13.28 19.55 9.78
C LYS A 193 -12.56 19.03 8.53
N THR A 194 -12.06 17.80 8.58
CA THR A 194 -11.46 17.08 7.46
C THR A 194 -12.43 16.02 6.98
#